data_AF-A0A1C7LKU1-F1
#
_entry.id   AF-A0A1C7LKU1-F1
#
_cell.length_a   1.000
_cell.length_b   1.000
_cell.length_c   1.000
_cell.angle_alpha   90.00
_cell.angle_beta   90.00
_cell.angle_gamma   90.00
#
_symmetry.space_group_name_H-M   'P 1'
#
loop_
_entity.id
_entity.type
_entity.pdbx_description
1 polymer ?
#
loop_
_entity_poly.entity_id
_entity_poly.type
_entity_poly.pdbx_seq_one_letter_code
_entity_poly.pdbx_strand_id
1 'polypeptide(L)'
;MSDDNPRPHKRQRTQSSGELATPESLRPLPPAILLVSLPALLVHPPNHRLYPHSLFLSLASLRKCLALPALSPEIECRAWTGLAEIGMKVIGGGLSQSEEHPWAKDIEAEVGKALSKGSIIAQKHPSLRAYRHHLVLLQAQLSHWQHKTKFARTQIRNLIASFWPTDPPHIVYSAHLAAISLLTTPNSPPTSSLSKPMHASPSPPHSRQDIHAALAAVEELERLSITNGHTRVTLFIHVLRLRILVAANMWADVPDALQRSETSLGLSYTPASTPKPRKDPRTDVSTPPEATFVAFEDPLEAAMVVHLLIMAVVFYTHVGSAADVSPV
;
A
#
# COMPACT_ATOMS: atom_id res chain seq x y z
N MET A 1 -28.23 54.68 -17.68
CA MET A 1 -28.24 53.21 -17.52
C MET A 1 -27.17 52.69 -18.44
N SER A 2 -25.96 52.56 -17.90
CA SER A 2 -24.74 52.27 -18.66
C SER A 2 -24.27 50.86 -18.29
N ASP A 3 -24.07 50.07 -19.33
CA ASP A 3 -23.81 48.64 -19.31
C ASP A 3 -22.30 48.40 -19.08
N ASP A 4 -21.92 48.14 -17.82
CA ASP A 4 -20.55 47.84 -17.40
C ASP A 4 -20.28 46.34 -17.50
N ASN A 5 -19.87 45.88 -18.69
CA ASN A 5 -19.35 44.53 -18.85
C ASN A 5 -18.03 44.56 -19.65
N PRO A 6 -16.85 44.53 -18.99
CA PRO A 6 -15.58 44.57 -19.69
C PRO A 6 -15.31 43.22 -20.38
N ARG A 7 -15.25 43.27 -21.72
CA ARG A 7 -14.83 42.13 -22.56
C ARG A 7 -13.42 41.64 -22.14
N PRO A 8 -13.19 40.31 -22.07
CA PRO A 8 -11.88 39.77 -21.72
C PRO A 8 -10.83 40.13 -22.77
N HIS A 9 -9.68 40.61 -22.29
CA HIS A 9 -8.55 41.05 -23.11
C HIS A 9 -8.06 39.91 -24.01
N LYS A 10 -8.16 40.15 -25.32
CA LYS A 10 -7.58 39.35 -26.39
C LYS A 10 -6.09 39.12 -26.09
N ARG A 11 -5.71 37.84 -25.87
CA ARG A 11 -4.34 37.37 -25.61
C ARG A 11 -3.32 38.13 -26.46
N GLN A 12 -2.63 39.08 -25.83
CA GLN A 12 -1.55 39.83 -26.45
C GLN A 12 -0.34 38.91 -26.51
N ARG A 13 0.01 38.48 -27.72
CA ARG A 13 1.22 37.70 -27.99
C ARG A 13 2.41 38.56 -27.58
N THR A 14 3.05 38.21 -26.48
CA THR A 14 4.31 38.79 -26.02
C THR A 14 5.36 38.62 -27.12
N GLN A 15 5.56 39.68 -27.90
CA GLN A 15 6.75 39.85 -28.71
C GLN A 15 7.86 40.30 -27.76
N SER A 16 8.51 39.33 -27.11
CA SER A 16 9.80 39.53 -26.49
C SER A 16 10.86 39.47 -27.58
N SER A 17 11.08 40.60 -28.26
CA SER A 17 12.34 40.90 -28.93
C SER A 17 13.38 41.20 -27.84
N GLY A 18 13.81 40.13 -27.17
CA GLY A 18 14.98 40.08 -26.31
C GLY A 18 15.90 39.03 -26.91
N GLU A 19 17.16 39.40 -27.06
CA GLU A 19 18.28 38.65 -27.63
C GLU A 19 18.17 37.12 -27.44
N LEU A 20 18.48 36.40 -28.51
CA LEU A 20 18.71 34.95 -28.52
C LEU A 20 19.74 34.59 -27.44
N ALA A 21 19.27 34.33 -26.22
CA ALA A 21 19.98 33.49 -25.28
C ALA A 21 20.11 32.13 -25.97
N THR A 22 21.30 31.85 -26.49
CA THR A 22 21.73 30.49 -26.82
C THR A 22 21.25 29.57 -25.70
N PRO A 23 20.60 28.42 -25.98
CA PRO A 23 20.16 27.52 -24.94
C PRO A 23 21.37 27.19 -24.08
N GLU A 24 21.38 27.67 -22.82
CA GLU A 24 22.41 27.29 -21.86
C GLU A 24 22.45 25.78 -21.85
N SER A 25 23.54 25.23 -22.40
CA SER A 25 23.70 23.80 -22.59
C SER A 25 23.60 23.13 -21.23
N LEU A 26 22.47 22.47 -20.97
CA LEU A 26 22.24 21.74 -19.73
C LEU A 26 23.39 20.76 -19.55
N ARG A 27 24.08 20.84 -18.41
CA ARG A 27 25.18 19.92 -18.11
C ARG A 27 24.65 18.48 -18.11
N PRO A 28 25.31 17.55 -18.81
CA PRO A 28 24.86 16.17 -18.85
C PRO A 28 24.91 15.57 -17.44
N LEU A 29 23.85 14.83 -17.08
CA LEU A 29 23.76 14.18 -15.78
C LEU A 29 24.86 13.10 -15.66
N PRO A 30 25.55 12.98 -14.51
CA PRO A 30 26.52 11.91 -14.31
C PRO A 30 25.88 10.53 -14.56
N PRO A 31 26.55 9.62 -15.32
CA PRO A 31 25.96 8.34 -15.72
C PRO A 31 25.41 7.52 -14.55
N ALA A 32 26.13 7.48 -13.42
CA ALA A 32 25.69 6.74 -12.24
C ALA A 32 24.38 7.29 -11.64
N ILE A 33 24.22 8.62 -11.62
CA ILE A 33 23.01 9.28 -11.12
C ILE A 33 21.83 9.02 -12.07
N LEU A 34 22.08 9.04 -13.38
CA LEU A 34 21.06 8.71 -14.37
C LEU A 34 20.58 7.27 -14.20
N LEU A 35 21.52 6.31 -14.16
CA LEU A 35 21.21 4.88 -14.09
C LEU A 35 20.45 4.51 -12.80
N VAL A 36 20.83 5.07 -11.65
CA VAL A 36 20.13 4.81 -10.39
C VAL A 36 18.75 5.48 -10.31
N SER A 37 18.49 6.50 -11.14
CA SER A 37 17.22 7.23 -11.18
C SER A 37 16.23 6.66 -12.22
N LEU A 38 16.72 5.91 -13.21
CA LEU A 38 15.89 5.33 -14.27
C LEU A 38 14.70 4.49 -13.77
N PRO A 39 14.81 3.66 -12.72
CA PRO A 39 13.66 2.88 -12.25
C PRO A 39 12.45 3.74 -11.85
N ALA A 40 12.68 4.94 -11.29
CA ALA A 40 11.60 5.86 -10.94
C ALA A 40 10.95 6.49 -12.16
N LEU A 41 11.69 6.67 -13.27
CA LEU A 41 11.19 7.23 -14.52
C LEU A 41 10.44 6.21 -15.38
N LEU A 42 10.79 4.93 -15.24
CA LEU A 42 10.22 3.84 -16.05
C LEU A 42 9.01 3.18 -15.37
N VAL A 43 8.63 3.61 -14.17
CA VAL A 43 7.64 2.91 -13.35
C VAL A 43 6.26 2.82 -14.04
N HIS A 44 5.73 1.61 -14.11
CA HIS A 44 4.37 1.32 -14.56
C HIS A 44 3.59 0.55 -13.48
N PRO A 45 2.26 0.69 -13.40
CA PRO A 45 1.45 -0.13 -12.52
C PRO A 45 1.43 -1.59 -13.01
N PRO A 46 1.23 -2.59 -12.13
CA PRO A 46 1.25 -4.01 -12.49
C PRO A 46 0.28 -4.40 -13.62
N ASN A 47 -0.83 -3.67 -13.76
CA ASN A 47 -1.86 -3.94 -14.76
C ASN A 47 -1.53 -3.38 -16.16
N HIS A 48 -0.42 -2.66 -16.31
CA HIS A 48 -0.05 -2.03 -17.58
C HIS A 48 0.73 -2.98 -18.48
N ARG A 49 0.46 -2.95 -19.80
CA ARG A 49 1.12 -3.81 -20.80
C ARG A 49 2.65 -3.71 -20.82
N LEU A 50 3.21 -2.54 -20.48
CA LEU A 50 4.66 -2.31 -20.45
C LEU A 50 5.29 -2.60 -19.07
N TYR A 51 4.54 -3.13 -18.11
CA TYR A 51 5.05 -3.42 -16.78
C TYR A 51 6.26 -4.37 -16.78
N PRO A 52 6.24 -5.53 -17.47
CA PRO A 52 7.43 -6.41 -17.51
C PRO A 52 8.65 -5.72 -18.15
N HIS A 53 8.43 -4.93 -19.21
CA HIS A 53 9.49 -4.18 -19.89
C HIS A 53 10.11 -3.11 -18.98
N SER A 54 9.30 -2.41 -18.20
CA SER A 54 9.80 -1.42 -17.23
C SER A 54 10.68 -2.07 -16.16
N LEU A 55 10.28 -3.24 -15.65
CA LEU A 55 11.05 -3.99 -14.65
C LEU A 55 12.38 -4.46 -15.23
N PHE A 56 12.36 -5.02 -16.45
CA PHE A 56 13.57 -5.45 -17.16
C PHE A 56 14.56 -4.29 -17.34
N LEU A 57 14.10 -3.15 -17.88
CA LEU A 57 14.95 -1.98 -18.10
C LEU A 57 15.47 -1.39 -16.79
N SER A 58 14.64 -1.37 -15.75
CA SER A 58 15.03 -0.94 -14.40
C SER A 58 16.16 -1.81 -13.85
N LEU A 59 16.02 -3.14 -13.89
CA LEU A 59 17.08 -4.06 -13.47
C LEU A 59 18.35 -3.91 -14.31
N ALA A 60 18.22 -3.79 -15.64
CA ALA A 60 19.35 -3.59 -16.53
C ALA A 60 20.10 -2.29 -16.19
N SER A 61 19.39 -1.21 -15.88
CA SER A 61 20.00 0.06 -15.48
C SER A 61 20.77 -0.04 -14.17
N LEU A 62 20.21 -0.74 -13.17
CA LEU A 62 20.84 -0.92 -11.86
C LEU A 62 22.06 -1.85 -11.93
N ARG A 63 21.96 -2.95 -12.70
CA ARG A 63 23.10 -3.84 -12.98
C ARG A 63 24.23 -3.08 -13.67
N LYS A 64 23.91 -2.24 -14.67
CA LYS A 64 24.89 -1.36 -15.32
C LYS A 64 25.49 -0.35 -14.35
N CYS A 65 24.68 0.25 -13.47
CA CYS A 65 25.17 1.17 -12.45
C CYS A 65 26.22 0.50 -11.56
N LEU A 66 25.92 -0.70 -11.06
CA LEU A 66 26.80 -1.48 -10.18
C LEU A 66 28.07 -2.01 -10.87
N ALA A 67 28.10 -2.05 -12.20
CA ALA A 67 29.29 -2.41 -12.97
C ALA A 67 30.24 -1.22 -13.17
N LEU A 68 29.82 0.02 -12.87
CA LEU A 68 30.70 1.18 -12.97
C LEU A 68 31.77 1.15 -11.86
N PRO A 69 33.03 1.49 -12.17
CA PRO A 69 34.07 1.60 -11.15
C PRO A 69 33.86 2.85 -10.29
N ALA A 70 34.39 2.81 -9.06
CA ALA A 70 34.48 3.96 -8.15
C ALA A 70 33.16 4.67 -7.83
N LEU A 71 32.09 3.91 -7.59
CA LEU A 71 30.83 4.46 -7.08
C LEU A 71 31.01 5.03 -5.66
N SER A 72 30.30 6.11 -5.36
CA SER A 72 30.17 6.56 -3.98
C SER A 72 29.35 5.53 -3.18
N PRO A 73 29.60 5.37 -1.87
CA PRO A 73 28.84 4.44 -1.03
C PRO A 73 27.33 4.70 -1.05
N GLU A 74 26.92 5.96 -1.19
CA GLU A 74 25.51 6.34 -1.29
C GLU A 74 24.88 5.83 -2.59
N ILE A 75 25.51 6.04 -3.73
CA ILE A 75 24.99 5.57 -5.03
C ILE A 75 25.00 4.04 -5.07
N GLU A 76 26.06 3.41 -4.56
CA GLU A 76 26.15 1.95 -4.52
C GLU A 76 25.06 1.35 -3.62
N CYS A 77 24.84 1.90 -2.41
CA CYS A 77 23.79 1.46 -1.51
C CYS A 77 22.39 1.63 -2.13
N ARG A 78 22.15 2.78 -2.78
CA ARG A 78 20.89 3.05 -3.49
C ARG A 78 20.68 2.08 -4.66
N ALA A 79 21.72 1.77 -5.42
CA ALA A 79 21.64 0.83 -6.54
C ALA A 79 21.35 -0.60 -6.06
N TRP A 80 22.00 -1.07 -4.98
CA TRP A 80 21.69 -2.36 -4.37
C TRP A 80 20.28 -2.41 -3.79
N THR A 81 19.84 -1.34 -3.12
CA THR A 81 18.48 -1.24 -2.57
C THR A 81 17.44 -1.28 -3.69
N GLY A 82 17.61 -0.47 -4.73
CA GLY A 82 16.72 -0.46 -5.89
C GLY A 82 16.68 -1.82 -6.61
N LEU A 83 17.81 -2.54 -6.70
CA LEU A 83 17.84 -3.88 -7.30
C LEU A 83 16.99 -4.84 -6.47
N ALA A 84 17.14 -4.81 -5.15
CA ALA A 84 16.34 -5.63 -4.26
C ALA A 84 14.83 -5.27 -4.35
N GLU A 85 14.46 -3.99 -4.37
CA GLU A 85 13.06 -3.55 -4.52
C GLU A 85 12.43 -4.03 -5.84
N ILE A 86 13.10 -3.77 -6.97
CA ILE A 86 12.61 -4.16 -8.29
C ILE A 86 12.59 -5.68 -8.42
N GLY A 87 13.62 -6.37 -7.93
CA GLY A 87 13.66 -7.83 -7.93
C GLY A 87 12.56 -8.44 -7.07
N MET A 88 12.22 -7.87 -5.91
CA MET A 88 11.07 -8.30 -5.11
C MET A 88 9.74 -8.15 -5.86
N LYS A 89 9.57 -7.11 -6.69
CA LYS A 89 8.39 -6.97 -7.57
C LYS A 89 8.34 -8.04 -8.66
N VAL A 90 9.49 -8.41 -9.23
CA VAL A 90 9.61 -9.49 -10.22
C VAL A 90 9.22 -10.84 -9.60
N ILE A 91 9.72 -11.12 -8.40
CA ILE A 91 9.39 -12.32 -7.62
C ILE A 91 7.90 -12.36 -7.27
N GLY A 92 7.35 -11.26 -6.73
CA GLY A 92 5.94 -11.18 -6.34
C GLY A 92 4.98 -11.26 -7.53
N GLY A 93 5.41 -10.84 -8.72
CA GLY A 93 4.65 -10.99 -9.97
C GLY A 93 4.75 -12.36 -10.61
N GLY A 94 5.52 -13.31 -10.05
CA GLY A 94 5.71 -14.65 -10.62
C GLY A 94 6.52 -14.67 -11.91
N LEU A 95 7.18 -13.57 -12.29
CA LEU A 95 7.89 -13.46 -13.57
C LEU A 95 9.13 -14.37 -13.62
N SER A 96 9.72 -14.71 -12.48
CA SER A 96 10.86 -15.63 -12.40
C SER A 96 10.49 -17.09 -12.68
N GLN A 97 9.21 -17.44 -12.55
CA GLN A 97 8.68 -18.78 -12.82
C GLN A 97 8.14 -18.93 -14.25
N SER A 98 7.96 -17.80 -14.96
CA SER A 98 7.44 -17.80 -16.33
C SER A 98 8.54 -18.05 -17.36
N GLU A 99 8.33 -18.98 -18.27
CA GLU A 99 9.24 -19.23 -19.40
C GLU A 99 9.30 -18.04 -20.38
N GLU A 100 8.28 -17.17 -20.39
CA GLU A 100 8.22 -15.99 -21.26
C GLU A 100 9.25 -14.90 -20.87
N HIS A 101 9.82 -14.99 -19.66
CA HIS A 101 10.69 -13.96 -19.09
C HIS A 101 12.03 -14.53 -18.62
N PRO A 102 12.89 -15.01 -19.55
CA PRO A 102 14.17 -15.63 -19.20
C PRO A 102 15.14 -14.67 -18.47
N TRP A 103 14.97 -13.36 -18.64
CA TRP A 103 15.75 -12.33 -17.94
C TRP A 103 15.51 -12.28 -16.43
N ALA A 104 14.38 -12.84 -15.96
CA ALA A 104 13.97 -12.89 -14.57
C ALA A 104 14.40 -14.17 -13.84
N LYS A 105 15.02 -15.12 -14.57
CA LYS A 105 15.53 -16.36 -13.99
C LYS A 105 16.61 -16.05 -12.95
N ASP A 106 16.54 -16.75 -11.82
CA ASP A 106 17.48 -16.64 -10.69
C ASP A 106 17.53 -15.26 -10.02
N ILE A 107 16.51 -14.41 -10.24
CA ILE A 107 16.42 -13.08 -9.61
C ILE A 107 16.41 -13.16 -8.08
N GLU A 108 15.93 -14.27 -7.50
CA GLU A 108 15.91 -14.51 -6.06
C GLU A 108 17.32 -14.50 -5.46
N ALA A 109 18.28 -15.13 -6.14
CA ALA A 109 19.67 -15.15 -5.71
C ALA A 109 20.32 -13.76 -5.83
N GLU A 110 19.98 -13.03 -6.89
CA GLU A 110 20.45 -11.67 -7.11
C GLU A 110 19.90 -10.70 -6.05
N VAL A 111 18.62 -10.81 -5.70
CA VAL A 111 17.98 -10.04 -4.62
C VAL A 111 18.65 -10.36 -3.28
N GLY A 112 18.88 -11.63 -2.95
CA GLY A 112 19.59 -12.01 -1.72
C GLY A 112 21.00 -11.43 -1.63
N LYS A 113 21.75 -11.43 -2.75
CA LYS A 113 23.06 -10.79 -2.86
C LYS A 113 22.97 -9.27 -2.67
N ALA A 114 21.98 -8.63 -3.29
CA ALA A 114 21.77 -7.19 -3.20
C ALA A 114 21.44 -6.74 -1.77
N LEU A 115 20.55 -7.47 -1.08
CA LEU A 115 20.21 -7.23 0.32
C LEU A 115 21.44 -7.36 1.23
N SER A 116 22.25 -8.39 1.02
CA SER A 116 23.47 -8.62 1.78
C SER A 116 24.49 -7.49 1.59
N LYS A 117 24.78 -7.12 0.33
CA LYS A 117 25.75 -6.06 0.02
C LYS A 117 25.27 -4.67 0.46
N GLY A 118 24.02 -4.33 0.15
CA GLY A 118 23.40 -3.08 0.56
C GLY A 118 23.43 -2.90 2.08
N SER A 119 23.15 -3.98 2.84
CA SER A 119 23.15 -3.95 4.30
C SER A 119 24.55 -3.70 4.86
N ILE A 120 25.58 -4.33 4.30
CA ILE A 120 26.98 -4.09 4.71
C ILE A 120 27.37 -2.62 4.49
N ILE A 121 27.01 -2.03 3.35
CA ILE A 121 27.31 -0.62 3.06
C ILE A 121 26.55 0.29 4.03
N ALA A 122 25.25 0.06 4.23
CA ALA A 122 24.43 0.86 5.15
C ALA A 122 24.89 0.75 6.62
N GLN A 123 25.45 -0.39 7.02
CA GLN A 123 26.03 -0.57 8.36
C GLN A 123 27.34 0.21 8.54
N LYS A 124 28.17 0.31 7.49
CA LYS A 124 29.43 1.06 7.52
C LYS A 124 29.24 2.57 7.53
N HIS A 125 28.11 3.07 7.04
CA HIS A 125 27.84 4.49 6.90
C HIS A 125 26.57 4.90 7.66
N PRO A 126 26.69 5.52 8.86
CA PRO A 126 25.54 5.91 9.68
C PRO A 126 24.53 6.84 8.99
N SER A 127 24.98 7.66 8.04
CA SER A 127 24.10 8.52 7.22
C SER A 127 23.12 7.73 6.34
N LEU A 128 23.40 6.46 6.05
CA LEU A 128 22.56 5.56 5.27
C LEU A 128 21.58 4.74 6.13
N ARG A 129 21.35 5.14 7.40
CA ARG A 129 20.44 4.44 8.33
C ARG A 129 19.05 4.20 7.75
N ALA A 130 18.50 5.13 6.97
CA ALA A 130 17.19 4.95 6.33
C ALA A 130 17.17 3.72 5.40
N TYR A 131 18.24 3.53 4.62
CA TYR A 131 18.40 2.35 3.75
C TYR A 131 18.50 1.07 4.56
N ARG A 132 19.17 1.09 5.71
CA ARG A 132 19.24 -0.09 6.60
C ARG A 132 17.85 -0.57 7.00
N HIS A 133 16.95 0.33 7.41
CA HIS A 133 15.57 -0.05 7.78
C HIS A 133 14.83 -0.65 6.58
N HIS A 134 14.95 -0.02 5.42
CA HIS A 134 14.31 -0.50 4.19
C HIS A 134 14.85 -1.87 3.74
N LEU A 135 16.16 -2.09 3.79
CA LEU A 135 16.79 -3.37 3.44
C LEU A 135 16.37 -4.50 4.39
N VAL A 136 16.24 -4.23 5.70
CA VAL A 136 15.73 -5.23 6.66
C VAL A 136 14.28 -5.58 6.36
N LEU A 137 13.46 -4.58 5.99
CA LEU A 137 12.07 -4.80 5.58
C LEU A 137 11.99 -5.73 4.34
N LEU A 138 12.77 -5.43 3.29
CA LEU A 138 12.85 -6.28 2.09
C LEU A 138 13.37 -7.68 2.41
N GLN A 139 14.37 -7.81 3.30
CA GLN A 139 14.90 -9.11 3.72
C GLN A 139 13.85 -9.95 4.46
N ALA A 140 13.01 -9.33 5.29
CA ALA A 140 11.90 -10.01 5.93
C ALA A 140 10.85 -10.46 4.90
N GLN A 141 10.53 -9.62 3.91
CA GLN A 141 9.62 -9.97 2.82
C GLN A 141 10.15 -11.14 1.98
N LEU A 142 11.43 -11.12 1.60
CA LEU A 142 12.07 -12.24 0.90
C LEU A 142 12.05 -13.51 1.76
N SER A 143 12.34 -13.40 3.05
CA SER A 143 12.32 -14.55 3.98
C SER A 143 10.92 -15.14 4.09
N HIS A 144 9.89 -14.31 4.10
CA HIS A 144 8.50 -14.76 4.10
C HIS A 144 8.13 -15.46 2.79
N TRP A 145 8.52 -14.90 1.64
CA TRP A 145 8.32 -15.53 0.34
C TRP A 145 9.03 -16.89 0.24
N GLN A 146 10.22 -17.03 0.83
CA GLN A 146 10.95 -18.31 0.96
C GLN A 146 10.34 -19.27 2.01
N HIS A 147 9.14 -19.01 2.51
CA HIS A 147 8.46 -19.77 3.56
C HIS A 147 9.21 -19.85 4.90
N LYS A 148 10.16 -18.94 5.16
CA LYS A 148 10.87 -18.80 6.44
C LYS A 148 10.14 -17.83 7.37
N THR A 149 8.84 -18.08 7.61
CA THR A 149 7.95 -17.12 8.30
C THR A 149 8.41 -16.77 9.72
N LYS A 150 8.91 -17.73 10.52
CA LYS A 150 9.42 -17.46 11.88
C LYS A 150 10.60 -16.48 11.87
N PHE A 151 11.50 -16.64 10.89
CA PHE A 151 12.64 -15.74 10.72
C PHE A 151 12.20 -14.35 10.26
N ALA A 152 11.27 -14.26 9.30
CA ALA A 152 10.69 -12.98 8.86
C ALA A 152 10.03 -12.21 10.02
N ARG A 153 9.22 -12.88 10.84
CA ARG A 153 8.58 -12.28 12.03
C ARG A 153 9.61 -11.77 13.04
N THR A 154 10.66 -12.54 13.28
CA THR A 154 11.75 -12.15 14.20
C THR A 154 12.46 -10.90 13.69
N GLN A 155 12.77 -10.83 12.39
CA GLN A 155 13.40 -9.66 11.77
C GLN A 155 12.53 -8.41 11.87
N ILE A 156 11.23 -8.49 11.55
CA ILE A 156 10.34 -7.33 11.64
C ILE A 156 10.17 -6.86 13.08
N ARG A 157 10.04 -7.78 14.05
CA ARG A 157 9.98 -7.39 15.47
C ARG A 157 11.26 -6.66 15.90
N ASN A 158 12.42 -7.15 15.51
CA ASN A 158 13.70 -6.51 15.82
C ASN A 158 13.83 -5.15 15.12
N LEU A 159 13.32 -5.02 13.89
CA LEU A 159 13.25 -3.74 13.18
C LEU A 159 12.39 -2.73 13.92
N ILE A 160 11.17 -3.11 14.29
CA ILE A 160 10.23 -2.24 15.04
C ILE A 160 10.86 -1.78 16.36
N ALA A 161 11.50 -2.69 17.10
CA ALA A 161 12.19 -2.37 18.35
C ALA A 161 13.43 -1.46 18.17
N SER A 162 13.96 -1.35 16.95
CA SER A 162 15.17 -0.57 16.65
C SER A 162 14.90 0.87 16.23
N PHE A 163 13.64 1.26 16.04
CA PHE A 163 13.28 2.62 15.64
C PHE A 163 13.50 3.62 16.78
N TRP A 164 13.92 4.81 16.38
CA TRP A 164 14.15 5.95 17.25
C TRP A 164 13.00 6.95 17.08
N PRO A 165 12.71 7.79 18.09
CA PRO A 165 11.70 8.84 17.96
C PRO A 165 11.98 9.84 16.82
N THR A 166 13.24 9.94 16.39
CA THR A 166 13.68 10.77 15.26
C THR A 166 13.51 10.11 13.90
N ASP A 167 13.22 8.80 13.85
CA ASP A 167 13.05 8.10 12.58
C ASP A 167 11.74 8.56 11.91
N PRO A 168 11.71 8.72 10.56
CA PRO A 168 10.54 9.23 9.87
C PRO A 168 9.28 8.34 10.08
N PRO A 169 8.10 8.93 10.39
CA PRO A 169 6.89 8.17 10.70
C PRO A 169 6.47 7.18 9.61
N HIS A 170 6.67 7.52 8.34
CA HIS A 170 6.30 6.64 7.22
C HIS A 170 7.09 5.32 7.22
N ILE A 171 8.34 5.30 7.69
CA ILE A 171 9.15 4.08 7.77
C ILE A 171 8.62 3.19 8.90
N VAL A 172 8.29 3.80 10.04
CA VAL A 172 7.69 3.11 11.20
C VAL A 172 6.37 2.47 10.78
N TYR A 173 5.47 3.25 10.18
CA TYR A 173 4.19 2.73 9.67
C TYR A 173 4.37 1.59 8.67
N SER A 174 5.31 1.71 7.72
CA SER A 174 5.60 0.64 6.76
C SER A 174 6.02 -0.66 7.44
N ALA A 175 6.82 -0.59 8.51
CA ALA A 175 7.24 -1.77 9.25
C ALA A 175 6.08 -2.43 10.03
N HIS A 176 5.22 -1.62 10.66
CA HIS A 176 4.01 -2.14 11.33
C HIS A 176 3.05 -2.78 10.33
N LEU A 177 2.81 -2.16 9.17
CA LEU A 177 1.97 -2.72 8.12
C LEU A 177 2.55 -4.03 7.57
N ALA A 178 3.87 -4.12 7.41
CA ALA A 178 4.51 -5.38 7.05
C ALA A 178 4.34 -6.45 8.13
N ALA A 179 4.44 -6.09 9.42
CA ALA A 179 4.18 -7.01 10.53
C ALA A 179 2.74 -7.54 10.48
N ILE A 180 1.76 -6.66 10.31
CA ILE A 180 0.34 -7.00 10.18
C ILE A 180 0.16 -7.95 8.99
N SER A 181 0.70 -7.59 7.82
CA SER A 181 0.64 -8.44 6.63
C SER A 181 1.18 -9.85 6.91
N LEU A 182 2.35 -10.00 7.52
CA LEU A 182 2.96 -11.30 7.85
C LEU A 182 2.14 -12.15 8.84
N LEU A 183 1.35 -11.51 9.69
CA LEU A 183 0.48 -12.18 10.66
C LEU A 183 -0.86 -12.58 10.03
N THR A 184 -1.34 -11.78 9.07
CA THR A 184 -2.61 -12.01 8.37
C THR A 184 -2.50 -12.87 7.12
N THR A 185 -1.31 -13.03 6.54
CA THR A 185 -1.13 -13.91 5.38
C THR A 185 -1.24 -15.38 5.82
N PRO A 186 -2.08 -16.21 5.18
CA PRO A 186 -2.20 -17.61 5.55
C PRO A 186 -0.89 -18.33 5.29
N ASN A 187 -0.41 -19.09 6.29
CA ASN A 187 0.74 -19.97 6.08
C ASN A 187 0.26 -21.17 5.24
N SER A 188 0.56 -21.19 3.94
CA SER A 188 0.44 -22.42 3.17
C SER A 188 1.49 -23.42 3.69
N PRO A 189 1.10 -24.63 4.12
CA PRO A 189 2.08 -25.67 4.38
C PRO A 189 2.83 -25.98 3.07
N PRO A 190 4.15 -26.22 3.11
CA PRO A 190 4.88 -26.67 1.93
C PRO A 190 4.34 -28.03 1.52
N THR A 191 3.54 -28.10 0.46
CA THR A 191 3.12 -29.34 -0.17
C THR A 191 4.33 -29.95 -0.87
N SER A 192 5.14 -30.67 -0.10
CA SER A 192 6.02 -31.70 -0.66
C SER A 192 5.18 -32.88 -1.12
N SER A 193 5.46 -33.33 -2.36
CA SER A 193 5.06 -34.57 -3.04
C SER A 193 3.84 -34.51 -3.97
N LEU A 194 4.14 -34.81 -5.23
CA LEU A 194 3.22 -35.28 -6.27
C LEU A 194 2.25 -36.32 -5.69
N SER A 195 0.94 -36.02 -5.67
CA SER A 195 -0.11 -36.84 -6.28
C SER A 195 -1.52 -36.46 -5.78
N LYS A 196 -2.42 -36.40 -6.75
CA LYS A 196 -3.90 -36.35 -6.71
C LYS A 196 -4.62 -35.01 -6.43
N PRO A 197 -5.49 -34.58 -7.36
CA PRO A 197 -6.48 -33.53 -7.13
C PRO A 197 -7.78 -34.12 -6.57
N MET A 198 -8.70 -33.22 -6.21
CA MET A 198 -10.10 -33.44 -5.78
C MET A 198 -10.30 -33.79 -4.31
N HIS A 199 -10.23 -32.76 -3.45
CA HIS A 199 -11.41 -32.21 -2.77
C HIS A 199 -10.99 -30.84 -2.23
N ALA A 200 -11.78 -29.80 -2.52
CA ALA A 200 -11.54 -28.45 -2.01
C ALA A 200 -11.79 -28.42 -0.50
N SER A 201 -10.77 -28.80 0.28
CA SER A 201 -10.75 -28.52 1.70
C SER A 201 -10.63 -27.01 1.91
N PRO A 202 -11.40 -26.42 2.85
CA PRO A 202 -11.27 -25.02 3.19
C PRO A 202 -9.81 -24.72 3.58
N SER A 203 -9.33 -23.56 3.14
CA SER A 203 -8.01 -23.02 3.46
C SER A 203 -7.63 -23.27 4.92
N PRO A 204 -6.36 -23.59 5.22
CA PRO A 204 -5.94 -23.84 6.60
C PRO A 204 -6.33 -22.64 7.47
N PRO A 205 -7.01 -22.85 8.60
CA PRO A 205 -7.46 -21.75 9.44
C PRO A 205 -6.25 -20.96 9.92
N HIS A 206 -6.32 -19.64 9.79
CA HIS A 206 -5.33 -18.76 10.41
C HIS A 206 -5.19 -19.12 11.89
N SER A 207 -3.95 -19.16 12.39
CA SER A 207 -3.74 -19.31 13.83
C SER A 207 -4.44 -18.15 14.53
N ARG A 208 -5.42 -18.44 15.40
CA ARG A 208 -6.12 -17.39 16.17
C ARG A 208 -5.14 -16.47 16.90
N GLN A 209 -4.02 -17.03 17.36
CA GLN A 209 -2.96 -16.27 18.02
C GLN A 209 -2.33 -15.23 17.07
N ASP A 210 -2.13 -15.58 15.80
CA ASP A 210 -1.57 -14.64 14.82
C ASP A 210 -2.54 -13.50 14.51
N ILE A 211 -3.84 -13.80 14.44
CA ILE A 211 -4.89 -12.78 14.25
C ILE A 211 -4.93 -11.80 15.43
N HIS A 212 -4.94 -12.30 16.68
CA HIS A 212 -4.88 -11.42 17.85
C HIS A 212 -3.60 -10.59 17.89
N ALA A 213 -2.45 -11.17 17.52
CA ALA A 213 -1.21 -10.43 17.40
C ALA A 213 -1.27 -9.34 16.31
N ALA A 214 -1.95 -9.61 15.20
CA ALA A 214 -2.18 -8.62 14.14
C ALA A 214 -3.06 -7.47 14.63
N LEU A 215 -4.14 -7.76 15.36
CA LEU A 215 -5.03 -6.75 15.95
C LEU A 215 -4.30 -5.89 17.00
N ALA A 216 -3.44 -6.49 17.83
CA ALA A 216 -2.61 -5.73 18.76
C ALA A 216 -1.61 -4.81 18.02
N ALA A 217 -1.03 -5.27 16.91
CA ALA A 217 -0.15 -4.45 16.08
C ALA A 217 -0.91 -3.29 15.39
N VAL A 218 -2.18 -3.51 15.01
CA VAL A 218 -3.09 -2.48 14.49
C VAL A 218 -3.40 -1.43 15.54
N GLU A 219 -3.70 -1.83 16.78
CA GLU A 219 -3.95 -0.91 17.89
C GLU A 219 -2.73 -0.05 18.22
N GLU A 220 -1.54 -0.65 18.23
CA GLU A 220 -0.30 0.10 18.42
C GLU A 220 -0.05 1.11 17.28
N LEU A 221 -0.31 0.70 16.04
CA LEU A 221 -0.21 1.58 14.88
C LEU A 221 -1.25 2.72 14.94
N GLU A 222 -2.46 2.44 15.44
CA GLU A 222 -3.52 3.43 15.69
C GLU A 222 -3.04 4.48 16.69
N ARG A 223 -2.53 4.03 17.84
CA ARG A 223 -1.99 4.90 18.89
C ARG A 223 -0.89 5.82 18.34
N LEU A 224 0.02 5.28 17.53
CA LEU A 224 1.08 6.06 16.88
C LEU A 224 0.53 7.06 15.86
N SER A 225 -0.51 6.71 15.10
CA SER A 225 -1.15 7.63 14.15
C SER A 225 -1.84 8.81 14.85
N ILE A 226 -2.54 8.54 15.96
CA ILE A 226 -3.21 9.56 16.78
C ILE A 226 -2.18 10.48 17.44
N THR A 227 -1.13 9.90 18.03
CA THR A 227 -0.06 10.67 18.69
C THR A 227 0.62 11.64 17.73
N ASN A 228 0.78 11.24 16.47
CA ASN A 228 1.39 12.09 15.43
C ASN A 228 0.37 12.99 14.71
N GLY A 229 -0.92 12.91 15.03
CA GLY A 229 -1.98 13.71 14.36
C GLY A 229 -2.22 13.31 12.89
N HIS A 230 -1.90 12.09 12.48
CA HIS A 230 -2.02 11.63 11.10
C HIS A 230 -3.41 11.01 10.82
N THR A 231 -4.43 11.84 10.71
CA THR A 231 -5.85 11.45 10.57
C THR A 231 -6.11 10.45 9.43
N ARG A 232 -5.52 10.67 8.25
CA ARG A 232 -5.64 9.77 7.09
C ARG A 232 -5.12 8.36 7.38
N VAL A 233 -4.05 8.27 8.17
CA VAL A 233 -3.47 6.99 8.58
C VAL A 233 -4.36 6.33 9.62
N THR A 234 -4.91 7.09 10.57
CA THR A 234 -5.89 6.60 11.56
C THR A 234 -7.12 6.00 10.88
N LEU A 235 -7.70 6.71 9.91
CA LEU A 235 -8.84 6.23 9.13
C LEU A 235 -8.52 4.92 8.40
N PHE A 236 -7.35 4.86 7.74
CA PHE A 236 -6.90 3.63 7.09
C PHE A 236 -6.76 2.46 8.08
N ILE A 237 -6.27 2.72 9.29
CA ILE A 237 -6.11 1.70 10.34
C ILE A 237 -7.47 1.17 10.83
N HIS A 238 -8.49 2.02 10.94
CA HIS A 238 -9.85 1.59 11.29
C HIS A 238 -10.42 0.64 10.24
N VAL A 239 -10.32 1.01 8.96
CA VAL A 239 -10.78 0.16 7.85
C VAL A 239 -9.94 -1.13 7.77
N LEU A 240 -8.63 -1.06 8.03
CA LEU A 240 -7.77 -2.23 8.09
C LEU A 240 -8.17 -3.19 9.23
N ARG A 241 -8.49 -2.67 10.42
CA ARG A 241 -9.00 -3.46 11.55
C ARG A 241 -10.26 -4.21 11.16
N LEU A 242 -11.24 -3.50 10.59
CA LEU A 242 -12.50 -4.08 10.12
C LEU A 242 -12.24 -5.21 9.10
N ARG A 243 -11.33 -4.98 8.16
CA ARG A 243 -10.91 -5.97 7.17
C ARG A 243 -10.35 -7.25 7.81
N ILE A 244 -9.51 -7.11 8.83
CA ILE A 244 -8.92 -8.25 9.54
C ILE A 244 -10.00 -9.04 10.28
N LEU A 245 -10.92 -8.36 10.97
CA LEU A 245 -12.00 -9.01 11.74
C LEU A 245 -12.91 -9.84 10.84
N VAL A 246 -13.36 -9.27 9.73
CA VAL A 246 -14.22 -9.97 8.77
C VAL A 246 -13.46 -11.11 8.08
N ALA A 247 -12.21 -10.91 7.66
CA ALA A 247 -11.41 -11.98 7.06
C ALA A 247 -11.15 -13.15 8.03
N ALA A 248 -11.08 -12.86 9.34
CA ALA A 248 -10.93 -13.86 10.38
C ALA A 248 -12.26 -14.43 10.91
N ASN A 249 -13.41 -14.03 10.34
CA ASN A 249 -14.75 -14.39 10.80
C ASN A 249 -15.02 -14.04 12.28
N MET A 250 -14.41 -12.96 12.79
CA MET A 250 -14.61 -12.45 14.15
C MET A 250 -15.82 -11.52 14.22
N TRP A 251 -16.98 -12.05 13.84
CA TRP A 251 -18.21 -11.27 13.63
C TRP A 251 -18.71 -10.51 14.86
N ALA A 252 -18.39 -10.98 16.06
CA ALA A 252 -18.79 -10.33 17.31
C ALA A 252 -18.18 -8.91 17.47
N ASP A 253 -16.96 -8.70 16.95
CA ASP A 253 -16.24 -7.44 17.08
C ASP A 253 -16.45 -6.50 15.89
N VAL A 254 -17.14 -6.97 14.84
CA VAL A 254 -17.37 -6.23 13.59
C VAL A 254 -18.26 -4.99 13.79
N PRO A 255 -19.39 -5.04 14.54
CA PRO A 255 -20.23 -3.86 14.76
C PRO A 255 -19.46 -2.67 15.34
N ASP A 256 -18.66 -2.89 16.38
CA ASP A 256 -17.89 -1.83 17.04
C ASP A 256 -16.80 -1.25 16.12
N ALA A 257 -16.20 -2.10 15.27
CA ALA A 257 -15.21 -1.66 14.29
C ALA A 257 -15.85 -0.89 13.14
N LEU A 258 -17.05 -1.30 12.72
CA LEU A 258 -17.85 -0.64 11.70
C LEU A 258 -18.25 0.76 12.17
N GLN A 259 -18.88 0.86 13.34
CA GLN A 259 -19.33 2.12 13.93
C GLN A 259 -18.17 3.11 14.10
N ARG A 260 -17.00 2.65 14.54
CA ARG A 260 -15.79 3.50 14.66
C ARG A 260 -15.31 4.04 13.32
N SER A 261 -15.34 3.21 12.28
CA SER A 261 -14.96 3.59 10.92
C SER A 261 -15.97 4.58 10.32
N GLU A 262 -17.27 4.34 10.53
CA GLU A 262 -18.36 5.23 10.10
C GLU A 262 -18.26 6.60 10.77
N THR A 263 -18.09 6.62 12.10
CA THR A 263 -17.93 7.87 12.86
C THR A 263 -16.73 8.67 12.37
N SER A 264 -15.62 8.00 12.05
CA SER A 264 -14.40 8.66 11.54
C SER A 264 -14.57 9.22 10.13
N LEU A 265 -15.50 8.67 9.34
CA LEU A 265 -15.88 9.17 8.01
C LEU A 265 -17.06 10.14 8.04
N GLY A 266 -17.62 10.42 9.22
CA GLY A 266 -18.83 11.25 9.36
C GLY A 266 -20.08 10.58 8.76
N LEU A 267 -20.07 9.25 8.61
CA LEU A 267 -21.20 8.48 8.13
C LEU A 267 -22.14 8.17 9.29
N SER A 268 -23.43 8.37 9.07
CA SER A 268 -24.48 7.96 10.00
C SER A 268 -25.59 7.29 9.20
N TYR A 269 -25.83 6.01 9.49
CA TYR A 269 -26.94 5.27 8.91
C TYR A 269 -28.05 5.19 9.96
N THR A 270 -29.15 5.89 9.73
CA THR A 270 -30.38 5.61 10.47
C THR A 270 -31.03 4.39 9.82
N PRO A 271 -31.23 3.26 10.52
CA PRO A 271 -31.87 2.10 9.94
C PRO A 271 -33.24 2.52 9.40
N ALA A 272 -33.43 2.37 8.09
CA ALA A 272 -34.70 2.66 7.47
C ALA A 272 -35.74 1.75 8.13
N SER A 273 -36.65 2.32 8.94
CA SER A 273 -37.85 1.60 9.34
C SER A 273 -38.49 1.14 8.05
N THR A 274 -38.52 -0.18 7.86
CA THR A 274 -39.15 -0.83 6.71
C THR A 274 -40.47 -0.11 6.44
N PRO A 275 -40.74 0.34 5.19
CA PRO A 275 -41.95 1.10 4.90
C PRO A 275 -43.14 0.31 5.42
N LYS A 276 -43.78 0.79 6.49
CA LYS A 276 -44.99 0.16 7.00
C LYS A 276 -45.96 0.07 5.82
N PRO A 277 -46.61 -1.08 5.58
CA PRO A 277 -47.54 -1.23 4.48
C PRO A 277 -48.55 -0.08 4.53
N ARG A 278 -48.63 0.69 3.43
CA ARG A 278 -49.46 1.88 3.26
C ARG A 278 -50.84 1.64 3.87
N LYS A 279 -51.13 2.29 5.00
CA LYS A 279 -52.47 2.40 5.55
C LYS A 279 -53.02 3.77 5.15
N ASP A 280 -53.95 3.72 4.22
CA ASP A 280 -54.86 4.75 3.70
C ASP A 280 -54.32 6.13 3.24
N PRO A 281 -54.71 6.59 2.03
CA PRO A 281 -54.22 7.82 1.42
C PRO A 281 -55.08 9.02 1.85
N ARG A 282 -55.10 9.38 3.13
CA ARG A 282 -55.68 10.67 3.54
C ARG A 282 -54.88 11.26 4.68
N THR A 283 -54.39 12.48 4.45
CA THR A 283 -53.73 13.39 5.41
C THR A 283 -52.36 12.92 5.90
N ASP A 284 -51.30 13.24 5.16
CA ASP A 284 -50.26 14.14 5.67
C ASP A 284 -49.25 14.50 4.58
N VAL A 285 -49.02 15.80 4.41
CA VAL A 285 -47.98 16.36 3.54
C VAL A 285 -46.68 16.35 4.34
N SER A 286 -46.06 15.19 4.49
CA SER A 286 -44.68 15.09 4.97
C SER A 286 -43.75 15.18 3.76
N THR A 287 -43.01 16.28 3.68
CA THR A 287 -41.87 16.46 2.77
C THR A 287 -40.95 15.23 2.88
N PRO A 288 -40.57 14.60 1.76
CA PRO A 288 -39.64 13.48 1.80
C PRO A 288 -38.31 13.94 2.42
N PRO A 289 -37.68 13.13 3.28
CA PRO A 289 -36.36 13.45 3.80
C PRO A 289 -35.40 13.57 2.60
N GLU A 290 -34.76 14.73 2.46
CA GLU A 290 -33.70 14.90 1.47
C GLU A 290 -32.55 13.96 1.87
N ALA A 291 -32.36 12.91 1.06
CA ALA A 291 -31.20 12.03 1.14
C ALA A 291 -29.94 12.89 0.99
N THR A 292 -29.28 13.16 2.12
CA THR A 292 -28.08 13.99 2.14
C THR A 292 -26.92 13.08 1.78
N PHE A 293 -26.67 12.92 0.48
CA PHE A 293 -25.53 12.13 0.00
C PHE A 293 -24.23 12.80 0.42
N VAL A 294 -23.46 12.13 1.27
CA VAL A 294 -22.11 12.58 1.64
C VAL A 294 -21.21 12.39 0.41
N ALA A 295 -20.79 13.51 -0.18
CA ALA A 295 -19.79 13.52 -1.24
C ALA A 295 -18.39 13.64 -0.62
N PHE A 296 -17.48 12.76 -1.02
CA PHE A 296 -16.08 12.78 -0.59
C PHE A 296 -15.22 13.41 -1.68
N GLU A 297 -14.57 14.53 -1.37
CA GLU A 297 -13.63 15.18 -2.30
C GLU A 297 -12.27 14.46 -2.35
N ASP A 298 -11.85 13.88 -1.22
CA ASP A 298 -10.57 13.21 -1.12
C ASP A 298 -10.64 11.76 -1.67
N PRO A 299 -9.78 11.40 -2.65
CA PRO A 299 -9.81 10.07 -3.25
C PRO A 299 -9.53 8.92 -2.27
N LEU A 300 -8.73 9.17 -1.23
CA LEU A 300 -8.44 8.16 -0.21
C LEU A 300 -9.69 7.93 0.65
N GLU A 301 -10.34 8.99 1.14
CA GLU A 301 -11.60 8.87 1.88
C GLU A 301 -12.67 8.15 1.06
N ALA A 302 -12.85 8.52 -0.21
CA ALA A 302 -13.76 7.83 -1.12
C ALA A 302 -13.45 6.33 -1.24
N ALA A 303 -12.17 5.96 -1.36
CA ALA A 303 -11.75 4.56 -1.39
C ALA A 303 -12.02 3.83 -0.06
N MET A 304 -11.80 4.49 1.08
CA MET A 304 -12.07 3.95 2.41
C MET A 304 -13.56 3.70 2.63
N VAL A 305 -14.42 4.61 2.18
CA VAL A 305 -15.89 4.47 2.22
C VAL A 305 -16.35 3.29 1.39
N VAL A 306 -15.85 3.12 0.16
CA VAL A 306 -16.18 1.96 -0.68
C VAL A 306 -15.79 0.66 0.02
N HIS A 307 -14.59 0.57 0.59
CA HIS A 307 -14.18 -0.59 1.36
C HIS A 307 -15.09 -0.84 2.56
N LEU A 308 -15.40 0.20 3.34
CA LEU A 308 -16.30 0.11 4.49
C LEU A 308 -17.69 -0.42 4.09
N LEU A 309 -18.29 0.12 3.04
CA LEU A 309 -19.59 -0.29 2.52
C LEU A 309 -19.61 -1.76 2.08
N ILE A 310 -18.58 -2.21 1.35
CA ILE A 310 -18.46 -3.62 0.95
C ILE A 310 -18.44 -4.52 2.18
N MET A 311 -17.68 -4.14 3.20
CA MET A 311 -17.53 -4.93 4.44
C MET A 311 -18.80 -4.90 5.29
N ALA A 312 -19.51 -3.78 5.34
CA ALA A 312 -20.82 -3.65 5.97
C ALA A 312 -21.84 -4.59 5.31
N VAL A 313 -21.94 -4.57 3.97
CA VAL A 313 -22.82 -5.48 3.22
C VAL A 313 -22.49 -6.94 3.54
N VAL A 314 -21.20 -7.33 3.53
CA VAL A 314 -20.78 -8.69 3.88
C VAL A 314 -21.20 -9.06 5.31
N PHE A 315 -21.02 -8.16 6.27
CA PHE A 315 -21.41 -8.40 7.65
C PHE A 315 -22.92 -8.56 7.82
N TYR A 316 -23.72 -7.59 7.35
CA TYR A 316 -25.17 -7.59 7.52
C TYR A 316 -25.87 -8.70 6.75
N THR A 317 -25.33 -9.09 5.60
CA THR A 317 -25.79 -10.30 4.89
C THR A 317 -25.48 -11.57 5.68
N HIS A 318 -24.30 -11.66 6.31
CA HIS A 318 -23.93 -12.80 7.15
C HIS A 318 -24.82 -12.93 8.40
N VAL A 319 -25.17 -11.83 9.08
CA VAL A 319 -26.02 -11.88 10.29
C VAL A 319 -27.52 -11.94 9.99
N GLY A 320 -27.93 -11.82 8.72
CA GLY A 320 -29.34 -11.87 8.32
C GLY A 320 -30.11 -10.56 8.54
N SER A 321 -29.41 -9.45 8.76
CA SER A 321 -29.98 -8.12 9.02
C SER A 321 -29.83 -7.20 7.81
N ALA A 322 -30.30 -7.63 6.64
CA ALA A 322 -30.12 -6.87 5.39
C ALA A 322 -30.80 -5.48 5.40
N ALA A 323 -31.81 -5.27 6.26
CA ALA A 323 -32.51 -4.00 6.38
C ALA A 323 -31.62 -2.87 6.96
N ASP A 324 -30.56 -3.22 7.69
CA ASP A 324 -29.69 -2.25 8.36
C ASP A 324 -28.62 -1.65 7.43
N VAL A 325 -28.55 -2.08 6.16
CA VAL A 325 -27.53 -1.68 5.17
C VAL A 325 -27.97 -0.51 4.29
N SER A 326 -29.25 -0.13 4.30
CA SER A 326 -29.75 0.88 3.36
C SER A 326 -29.43 2.30 3.85
N PRO A 327 -28.60 3.08 3.13
CA PRO A 327 -28.54 4.52 3.34
C PRO A 327 -29.91 5.14 3.05
N VAL A 328 -30.29 6.15 3.84
CA VAL A 328 -31.45 7.01 3.59
C VAL A 328 -31.01 8.19 2.74
#